data_AF-G5Q4L7-F1
#
_entry.id   AF-G5Q4L7-F1
#
_cell.length_a   1.000
_cell.length_b   1.000
_cell.length_c   1.000
_cell.angle_alpha   90.00
_cell.angle_beta   90.00
_cell.angle_gamma   90.00
#
_symmetry.space_group_name_H-M   'P 1'
#
loop_
_entity.id
_entity.type
_entity.pdbx_description
1 polymer ?
#
loop_
_entity_poly.entity_id
_entity_poly.type
_entity_poly.pdbx_seq_one_letter_code
_entity_poly.pdbx_strand_id
1 'polypeptide(L)' 'MFTLSWQPPYDWSWMLGFLAARAVDGVETVGEGFYARSLVVGEHRGLVSVRPHLPTHTVQVSVSAGLLPVAPA' A
#
# COMPACT_ATOMS: atom_id res chain seq x y z
N MET A 1 -4.64 -11.22 2.59
CA MET A 1 -5.12 -9.83 2.36
C MET A 1 -5.50 -9.30 3.72
N PHE A 2 -5.02 -8.11 4.06
CA PHE A 2 -5.12 -7.54 5.40
C PHE A 2 -5.89 -6.23 5.36
N THR A 3 -6.40 -5.79 6.50
CA THR A 3 -7.18 -4.56 6.61
C THR A 3 -6.67 -3.75 7.80
N LEU A 4 -6.39 -2.47 7.58
CA LEU A 4 -6.00 -1.53 8.62
C LEU A 4 -7.02 -0.39 8.67
N SER A 5 -7.48 -0.01 9.86
CA SER A 5 -8.39 1.13 10.02
C SER A 5 -7.63 2.45 10.13
N TRP A 6 -8.25 3.55 9.70
CA TRP A 6 -7.80 4.91 9.99
C TRP A 6 -8.91 5.69 10.72
N GLN A 7 -8.52 6.77 11.38
CA GLN A 7 -9.46 7.72 11.99
C GLN A 7 -9.73 8.88 11.00
N PRO A 8 -10.98 9.12 10.58
CA PRO A 8 -11.31 10.26 9.72
C PRO A 8 -11.07 11.61 10.40
N PRO A 9 -10.82 12.69 9.64
CA PRO A 9 -10.63 12.69 8.19
C PRO A 9 -9.21 12.28 7.75
N TYR A 10 -9.10 11.61 6.60
CA TYR A 10 -7.83 11.33 5.93
C TYR A 10 -7.97 11.65 4.44
N ASP A 11 -7.19 12.59 3.92
CA ASP A 11 -7.22 13.00 2.51
C ASP A 11 -6.36 12.06 1.66
N TRP A 12 -6.99 11.02 1.13
CA TRP A 12 -6.34 10.03 0.28
C TRP A 12 -5.95 10.55 -1.10
N SER A 13 -6.74 11.47 -1.67
CA SER A 13 -6.43 12.06 -2.97
C SER A 13 -5.15 12.89 -2.88
N TRP A 14 -5.03 13.71 -1.83
CA TRP A 14 -3.81 14.46 -1.55
C TRP A 14 -2.62 13.54 -1.28
N MET A 15 -2.79 12.50 -0.45
CA MET A 15 -1.72 11.56 -0.12
C MET A 15 -1.20 10.81 -1.36
N LEU A 16 -2.10 10.28 -2.19
CA LEU A 16 -1.71 9.60 -3.42
C LEU A 16 -1.05 10.58 -4.41
N GLY A 17 -1.54 11.82 -4.53
CA GLY A 17 -0.89 12.85 -5.35
C GLY A 17 0.52 13.20 -4.86
N PHE A 18 0.71 13.32 -3.54
CA PHE A 18 2.00 13.57 -2.93
C PHE A 18 3.02 12.46 -3.23
N LEU A 19 2.59 11.19 -3.12
CA LEU A 19 3.41 10.02 -3.44
C LEU A 19 3.69 9.93 -4.94
N ALA A 20 2.69 10.17 -5.80
CA ALA A 20 2.85 10.11 -7.25
C ALA A 20 3.93 11.08 -7.75
N ALA A 21 3.97 12.30 -7.20
CA ALA A 21 4.96 13.30 -7.56
C ALA A 21 6.42 12.92 -7.20
N ARG A 22 6.61 11.84 -6.42
CA ARG A 22 7.92 11.37 -5.93
C ARG A 22 8.19 9.91 -6.25
N ALA A 23 7.27 9.25 -6.96
CA ALA A 23 7.37 7.83 -7.25
C ALA A 23 8.65 7.53 -8.03
N VAL A 24 9.41 6.55 -7.56
CA VAL A 24 10.62 6.10 -8.26
C VAL A 24 10.25 5.07 -9.34
N ASP A 25 10.59 5.38 -10.59
CA ASP A 25 10.36 4.51 -11.74
C ASP A 25 10.94 3.11 -11.52
N GLY A 26 10.10 2.08 -11.75
CA GLY A 26 10.45 0.68 -11.56
C GLY A 26 10.43 0.19 -10.09
N VAL A 27 10.21 1.08 -9.12
CA VAL A 27 10.14 0.73 -7.68
C VAL A 27 8.73 0.90 -7.13
N GLU A 28 8.07 1.99 -7.52
CA GLU A 28 6.77 2.41 -6.99
C GLU A 28 5.77 2.62 -8.14
N THR A 29 4.49 2.41 -7.85
CA THR A 29 3.40 2.67 -8.78
C THR A 29 2.26 3.29 -7.99
N VAL A 30 1.86 4.50 -8.39
CA VAL A 30 0.64 5.15 -7.90
C VAL A 30 -0.37 5.13 -9.04
N GLY A 31 -1.51 4.48 -8.81
CA GLY A 31 -2.60 4.39 -9.78
C GLY A 31 -3.90 4.98 -9.24
N GLU A 32 -5.00 4.73 -9.95
CA GLU A 32 -6.31 5.27 -9.59
C GLU A 32 -6.82 4.70 -8.25
N GLY A 33 -6.57 5.45 -7.18
CA GLY A 33 -6.97 5.11 -5.83
C GLY A 33 -6.13 4.01 -5.18
N PHE A 34 -4.89 3.77 -5.59
CA PHE A 34 -4.00 2.83 -4.92
C PHE A 34 -2.52 3.22 -5.01
N TYR A 35 -1.72 2.70 -4.09
CA TYR A 35 -0.26 2.76 -4.13
C TYR A 35 0.31 1.35 -4.02
N ALA A 36 1.32 1.04 -4.81
CA ALA A 36 2.06 -0.21 -4.74
C ALA A 36 3.56 0.04 -4.80
N ARG A 37 4.34 -0.80 -4.14
CA ARG A 37 5.81 -0.74 -4.18
C ARG A 37 6.45 -2.11 -4.04
N SER A 38 7.69 -2.20 -4.48
CA SER A 38 8.60 -3.26 -4.03
C SER A 38 9.03 -3.03 -2.58
N LEU A 39 9.17 -4.13 -1.83
CA LEU A 39 9.61 -4.15 -0.44
C LEU A 39 10.48 -5.38 -0.17
N VAL A 40 11.52 -5.18 0.63
CA VAL A 40 12.38 -6.25 1.16
C VAL A 40 12.36 -6.17 2.68
N VAL A 41 12.13 -7.31 3.34
CA VAL A 41 12.17 -7.47 4.80
C VAL A 41 13.04 -8.69 5.11
N GLY A 42 14.29 -8.45 5.53
CA GLY A 42 15.29 -9.51 5.62
C GLY A 42 15.51 -10.17 4.25
N GLU A 43 15.40 -11.49 4.19
CA GLU A 43 15.55 -12.28 2.95
C GLU A 43 14.27 -12.33 2.09
N HIS A 44 13.15 -11.81 2.60
CA HIS A 44 11.85 -11.86 1.94
C HIS A 44 11.65 -10.64 1.05
N ARG A 45 11.25 -10.86 -0.20
CA ARG A 45 11.07 -9.81 -1.21
C ARG A 45 9.73 -9.96 -1.91
N GLY A 46 9.14 -8.84 -2.29
CA GLY A 46 7.92 -8.85 -3.08
C GLY A 46 7.30 -7.48 -3.23
N LEU A 47 6.01 -7.49 -3.53
CA LEU A 47 5.20 -6.29 -3.68
C LEU A 47 4.24 -6.14 -2.52
N VAL A 48 4.05 -4.90 -2.09
CA VAL A 48 2.94 -4.46 -1.23
C VAL A 48 2.07 -3.52 -2.05
N SER A 49 0.76 -3.68 -1.94
CA SER A 49 -0.22 -2.73 -2.50
C SER A 49 -1.25 -2.36 -1.45
N VAL A 50 -1.64 -1.09 -1.46
CA VAL A 50 -2.61 -0.50 -0.54
C VAL A 50 -3.71 0.22 -1.30
N ARG A 51 -4.95 -0.06 -0.92
CA ARG A 51 -6.14 0.58 -1.49
C ARG A 51 -7.07 1.07 -0.38
N PRO A 52 -7.30 2.40 -0.25
CA PRO A 52 -8.30 2.90 0.68
C PRO A 52 -9.71 2.49 0.28
N HIS A 53 -10.48 2.04 1.26
CA HIS A 53 -11.92 1.83 1.20
C HIS A 53 -12.59 2.90 2.08
N LEU A 54 -12.88 4.05 1.46
CA LEU A 54 -13.39 5.24 2.13
C LEU A 54 -14.64 4.99 2.99
N PRO A 55 -15.66 4.21 2.55
CA PRO A 55 -16.89 4.04 3.33
C PRO A 55 -16.70 3.38 4.70
N THR A 56 -15.69 2.51 4.85
CA THR A 56 -15.42 1.82 6.13
C THR A 56 -14.20 2.36 6.84
N HIS A 57 -13.57 3.41 6.30
CA HIS A 57 -12.34 3.99 6.83
C HIS A 57 -11.22 2.97 7.05
N THR A 58 -11.04 2.08 6.06
CA THR A 58 -10.01 1.04 6.10
C THR A 58 -9.17 1.00 4.83
N VAL A 59 -7.89 0.66 4.98
CA VAL A 59 -7.00 0.35 3.86
C VAL A 59 -6.93 -1.16 3.70
N GLN A 60 -7.21 -1.63 2.49
CA GLN A 60 -6.94 -2.99 2.07
C GLN A 60 -5.47 -3.11 1.68
N VAL A 61 -4.77 -4.06 2.30
CA VAL A 61 -3.35 -4.34 2.04
C VAL A 61 -3.22 -5.72 1.41
N SER A 62 -2.58 -5.79 0.25
CA SER A 62 -2.17 -7.04 -0.37
C SER A 62 -0.65 -7.14 -0.40
N VAL A 63 -0.17 -8.38 -0.23
CA VAL A 63 1.26 -8.70 -0.31
C VAL A 63 1.43 -9.89 -1.25
N SER A 64 2.47 -9.86 -2.09
CA SER A 64 2.82 -10.99 -2.95
C SER A 64 3.36 -12.17 -2.14
N ALA A 65 3.36 -13.37 -2.72
CA ALA A 65 3.77 -14.62 -2.05
C ALA A 65 5.13 -14.54 -1.32
N GLY A 66 6.11 -13.84 -1.91
CA GLY A 66 7.45 -13.72 -1.33
C GLY A 66 7.52 -12.95 0.00
N LEU A 67 6.46 -12.20 0.36
CA LEU A 67 6.34 -11.49 1.64
C LEU A 67 5.39 -12.17 2.63
N LEU A 68 4.69 -13.24 2.25
CA LEU A 68 3.79 -13.96 3.17
C LEU A 68 4.46 -14.50 4.43
N PRO A 69 5.70 -15.05 4.40
CA PRO A 69 6.34 -15.58 5.61
C PRO A 69 6.61 -14.55 6.72
N VAL A 70 6.60 -13.26 6.38
CA VAL A 70 6.83 -12.14 7.30
C VAL A 70 5.60 -11.24 7.43
N ALA A 71 4.48 -11.65 6.86
CA ALA A 71 3.22 -10.94 7.05
C ALA A 71 2.71 -11.18 8.49
N PRO A 72 2.02 -10.19 9.09
CA PRO A 72 1.36 -10.39 10.36
C PRO A 72 0.37 -11.57 10.26
N ALA A 73 0.23 -12.31 11.36
CA ALA A 73 -0.69 -13.45 11.48
C ALA A 73 -2.17 -13.02 11.43
#